data_AF-A0A9P7CW55-F1
#
_entry.id   AF-A0A9P7CW55-F1
#
_cell.length_a   1.000
_cell.length_b   1.000
_cell.length_c   1.000
_cell.angle_alpha   90.00
_cell.angle_beta   90.00
_cell.angle_gamma   90.00
#
_symmetry.space_group_name_H-M   'P 1'
#
loop_
_entity.id
_entity.type
_entity.pdbx_description
1 polymer ?
#
loop_
_entity_poly.entity_id
_entity_poly.type
_entity_poly.pdbx_seq_one_letter_code
_entity_poly.pdbx_strand_id
1 'polypeptide(L)'
;MISQYPVRAQTSQGKKLQPRNGLLAPGDALLSRGRSLSVSSRGSRPPSTCGSQLQGTNISRARSPLAAHPPLGLTNVQSESTLCQTEVAQIAAMAPLSIPCAPSSDGSLDEPITAGVRRRRVDSGAGQGYPATLTPRSTKRLKVYANQVAEEVGVPATSLHEFVDCGGIFQMLIRIAALVLKNDSEEKLKLIANLKELLSSKDFKSALHNRLTACMLSPNITAYVTDTHPQILDFIKRHQEVFKVPALLFEDVELTAAFAKLVSESLSTIHGNMKAKLTTSIARRTSITDVARTMAHGCIEVDVAHWNRLAFLRCCLRVYLLGTSNYKNVPLSILYSPLLIPSLPQEVRQKIGPQLGIDIDEIERSMLDAEEDDGGADDTNGFQDTIVASPRIINSGDAHDDSESINADVDYDKDDADFEPNVGNLEGIEGNNSVVAEKAKPETDLYTAGRFWNFVDSSLTGARNAAKEQAMADKGPAFEKAYSDILVQFLQQDLSDFPGKTKVPALLSTNRPQWQVTIQNELLWKTAA
;
A
#
# COMPACT_ATOMS: atom_id res chain seq x y z
N MET A 1 -23.46 14.97 -24.69
CA MET A 1 -23.95 16.34 -24.47
C MET A 1 -23.24 16.89 -23.25
N ILE A 2 -22.21 17.71 -23.45
CA ILE A 2 -21.34 18.22 -22.38
C ILE A 2 -21.85 19.62 -22.03
N SER A 3 -22.44 19.77 -20.85
CA SER A 3 -22.92 21.05 -20.33
C SER A 3 -21.78 21.75 -19.60
N GLN A 4 -21.30 22.85 -20.18
CA GLN A 4 -20.35 23.78 -19.57
C GLN A 4 -21.11 24.76 -18.67
N TYR A 5 -20.73 24.87 -17.40
CA TYR A 5 -21.17 25.96 -16.52
C TYR A 5 -20.05 27.01 -16.41
N PRO A 6 -20.35 28.31 -16.57
CA PRO A 6 -19.36 29.37 -16.41
C PRO A 6 -19.26 29.84 -14.96
N VAL A 7 -18.03 29.90 -14.44
CA VAL A 7 -17.69 30.52 -13.14
C VAL A 7 -17.57 32.03 -13.34
N ARG A 8 -18.40 32.81 -12.64
CA ARG A 8 -18.40 34.28 -12.67
C ARG A 8 -17.60 34.78 -11.46
N ALA A 9 -16.41 35.34 -11.71
CA ALA A 9 -15.59 35.99 -10.68
C ALA A 9 -16.20 37.36 -10.30
N GLN A 10 -16.45 37.58 -9.00
CA GLN A 10 -16.69 38.91 -8.45
C GLN A 10 -15.45 39.38 -7.68
N THR A 11 -14.90 40.50 -8.13
CA THR A 11 -13.81 41.25 -7.50
C THR A 11 -14.39 42.16 -6.41
N SER A 12 -14.07 41.87 -5.14
CA SER A 12 -14.38 42.76 -4.01
C SER A 12 -13.19 43.69 -3.76
N GLN A 13 -13.42 45.00 -3.95
CA GLN A 13 -12.47 46.07 -3.69
C GLN A 13 -12.25 46.32 -2.19
N GLY A 14 -11.00 46.64 -1.86
CA GLY A 14 -10.52 46.84 -0.50
C GLY A 14 -11.05 48.09 0.20
N LYS A 15 -11.26 47.96 1.51
CA LYS A 15 -11.42 49.09 2.43
C LYS A 15 -10.17 49.26 3.29
N LYS A 16 -9.65 50.47 3.19
CA LYS A 16 -8.45 51.05 3.80
C LYS A 16 -8.78 51.44 5.25
N LEU A 17 -8.11 50.85 6.24
CA LEU A 17 -8.21 51.25 7.65
C LEU A 17 -7.00 52.11 8.03
N GLN A 18 -7.28 53.29 8.59
CA GLN A 18 -6.30 54.23 9.14
C GLN A 18 -5.82 53.80 10.55
N PRO A 19 -4.62 54.23 10.99
CA PRO A 19 -4.11 53.92 12.33
C PRO A 19 -4.60 54.94 13.36
N ARG A 20 -4.98 54.46 14.55
CA ARG A 20 -5.38 55.29 15.69
C ARG A 20 -4.23 55.33 16.71
N ASN A 21 -3.67 56.52 16.91
CA ASN A 21 -2.68 56.85 17.94
C ASN A 21 -3.35 57.20 19.29
N GLY A 22 -2.64 56.94 20.39
CA GLY A 22 -2.92 57.36 21.78
C GLY A 22 -2.19 56.40 22.73
N LEU A 23 -0.99 56.63 23.28
CA LEU A 23 -0.38 57.71 24.08
C LEU A 23 -0.80 57.73 25.58
N LEU A 24 0.10 57.20 26.44
CA LEU A 24 0.41 57.48 27.87
C LEU A 24 -0.69 57.20 28.92
N ALA A 25 -0.45 56.69 30.15
CA ALA A 25 0.66 56.91 31.10
C ALA A 25 0.71 55.78 32.19
N PRO A 26 1.73 55.77 33.09
CA PRO A 26 2.10 54.65 33.97
C PRO A 26 1.67 54.84 35.45
N GLY A 27 1.71 53.76 36.23
CA GLY A 27 1.53 53.79 37.68
C GLY A 27 2.18 52.60 38.39
N ASP A 28 3.33 52.86 39.00
CA ASP A 28 3.99 52.00 39.99
C ASP A 28 3.18 51.93 41.29
N ALA A 29 3.20 50.78 41.99
CA ALA A 29 3.44 50.74 43.44
C ALA A 29 3.60 49.29 43.97
N LEU A 30 4.72 49.12 44.67
CA LEU A 30 5.14 48.02 45.54
C LEU A 30 4.20 47.76 46.73
N LEU A 31 4.23 46.53 47.25
CA LEU A 31 4.32 46.11 48.68
C LEU A 31 3.96 44.59 48.76
N SER A 32 4.90 43.67 48.99
CA SER A 32 5.55 43.29 50.26
C SER A 32 4.78 42.28 51.13
N ARG A 33 5.54 41.27 51.61
CA ARG A 33 5.28 40.19 52.61
C ARG A 33 4.76 38.87 52.02
N GLY A 34 5.32 37.69 52.32
CA GLY A 34 6.31 37.29 53.32
C GLY A 34 5.82 36.04 54.08
N ARG A 35 6.75 35.14 54.44
CA ARG A 35 6.61 33.87 55.23
C ARG A 35 6.20 32.64 54.41
N SER A 36 6.65 31.42 54.69
CA SER A 36 7.61 30.87 55.68
C SER A 36 7.82 29.39 55.34
N LEU A 37 9.09 28.99 55.33
CA LEU A 37 9.64 27.68 55.71
C LEU A 37 8.68 26.65 56.34
N SER A 38 8.67 25.45 55.78
CA SER A 38 8.68 24.21 56.57
C SER A 38 9.57 23.16 55.89
N VAL A 39 10.65 22.86 56.59
CA VAL A 39 11.57 21.74 56.38
C VAL A 39 10.93 20.50 57.00
N SER A 40 10.87 19.39 56.28
CA SER A 40 10.72 18.07 56.91
C SER A 40 11.70 17.08 56.31
N SER A 41 12.65 16.70 57.15
CA SER A 41 13.65 15.67 56.93
C SER A 41 13.11 14.30 57.30
N ARG A 42 13.49 13.26 56.54
CA ARG A 42 14.05 11.95 56.98
C ARG A 42 13.52 10.82 56.11
N GLY A 43 14.47 10.07 55.54
CA GLY A 43 14.18 8.82 54.84
C GLY A 43 15.40 8.21 54.18
N SER A 44 16.52 8.12 54.89
CA SER A 44 17.73 7.44 54.43
C SER A 44 17.50 5.92 54.33
N ARG A 45 17.78 5.34 53.16
CA ARG A 45 18.04 3.90 52.99
C ARG A 45 19.32 3.70 52.14
N PRO A 46 20.10 2.65 52.43
CA PRO A 46 21.49 2.52 51.98
C PRO A 46 21.60 1.92 50.56
N PRO A 47 22.70 2.17 49.82
CA PRO A 47 22.99 1.46 48.59
C PRO A 47 23.70 0.14 48.89
N SER A 48 23.20 -0.95 48.30
CA SER A 48 23.84 -2.25 48.31
C SER A 48 25.03 -2.28 47.35
N THR A 49 26.18 -2.62 47.92
CA THR A 49 27.42 -2.98 47.26
C THR A 49 27.23 -4.19 46.35
N CYS A 50 27.53 -4.05 45.06
CA CYS A 50 27.97 -5.16 44.22
C CYS A 50 29.01 -4.63 43.24
N GLY A 51 30.27 -4.97 43.50
CA GLY A 51 31.37 -4.75 42.58
C GLY A 51 31.35 -5.82 41.49
N SER A 52 31.76 -5.43 40.29
CA SER A 52 32.46 -6.29 39.34
C SER A 52 33.20 -5.39 38.36
N GLN A 53 34.51 -5.34 38.54
CA GLN A 53 35.50 -4.86 37.58
C GLN A 53 35.35 -5.63 36.27
N LEU A 54 35.21 -4.93 35.15
CA LEU A 54 35.85 -5.34 33.90
C LEU A 54 36.41 -4.10 33.18
N GLN A 55 37.68 -4.22 32.86
CA GLN A 55 38.51 -3.25 32.16
C GLN A 55 38.03 -3.10 30.72
N GLY A 56 37.90 -1.87 30.25
CA GLY A 56 37.62 -1.54 28.85
C GLY A 56 38.40 -0.29 28.48
N THR A 57 39.41 -0.47 27.64
CA THR A 57 40.38 0.53 27.20
C THR A 57 39.75 1.62 26.35
N ASN A 58 40.01 2.89 26.72
CA ASN A 58 39.70 4.07 25.92
C ASN A 58 40.67 4.13 24.72
N ILE A 59 40.14 3.99 23.49
CA ILE A 59 40.83 4.41 22.27
C ILE A 59 40.12 5.66 21.74
N SER A 60 40.74 6.80 22.01
CA SER A 60 40.45 8.09 21.41
C SER A 60 40.67 8.02 19.89
N ARG A 61 39.61 8.18 19.08
CA ARG A 61 39.75 8.34 17.63
C ARG A 61 39.66 9.81 17.26
N ALA A 62 40.81 10.35 16.88
CA ALA A 62 41.01 11.70 16.39
C ALA A 62 40.15 11.98 15.14
N ARG A 63 39.56 13.18 15.11
CA ARG A 63 39.05 13.83 13.90
C ARG A 63 40.23 14.16 12.98
N SER A 64 40.07 13.91 11.69
CA SER A 64 40.91 14.45 10.62
C SER A 64 40.04 14.79 9.41
N PRO A 65 40.50 15.73 8.55
CA PRO A 65 39.65 16.77 7.99
C PRO A 65 39.09 16.44 6.60
N LEU A 66 38.07 17.23 6.24
CA LEU A 66 37.46 17.34 4.91
C LEU A 66 38.52 17.39 3.79
N ALA A 67 38.41 16.47 2.84
CA ALA A 67 38.95 16.62 1.50
C ALA A 67 37.78 16.77 0.53
N ALA A 68 37.80 17.87 -0.23
CA ALA A 68 36.85 18.17 -1.28
C ALA A 68 37.03 17.22 -2.48
N HIS A 69 35.93 16.68 -3.00
CA HIS A 69 35.88 15.99 -4.28
C HIS A 69 35.15 16.84 -5.33
N PRO A 70 35.56 16.81 -6.60
CA PRO A 70 34.99 17.60 -7.70
C PRO A 70 33.69 16.97 -8.25
N PRO A 71 32.88 17.72 -9.03
CA PRO A 71 31.59 17.26 -9.48
C PRO A 71 31.74 16.34 -10.70
N LEU A 72 31.28 15.10 -10.58
CA LEU A 72 31.07 14.23 -11.74
C LEU A 72 29.65 14.45 -12.27
N GLY A 73 29.58 14.98 -13.49
CA GLY A 73 28.36 15.12 -14.25
C GLY A 73 27.76 13.75 -14.54
N LEU A 74 26.48 13.59 -14.21
CA LEU A 74 25.66 12.47 -14.63
C LEU A 74 25.22 12.73 -16.08
N THR A 75 25.94 12.11 -17.02
CA THR A 75 25.42 11.88 -18.37
C THR A 75 24.28 10.87 -18.28
N ASN A 76 23.10 11.34 -18.66
CA ASN A 76 21.89 10.57 -18.88
C ASN A 76 22.15 9.54 -20.00
N VAL A 77 22.36 8.27 -19.65
CA VAL A 77 22.32 7.15 -20.59
C VAL A 77 20.94 6.52 -20.46
N GLN A 78 20.02 7.01 -21.31
CA GLN A 78 18.82 6.27 -21.66
C GLN A 78 19.26 5.04 -22.45
N SER A 79 19.35 3.90 -21.78
CA SER A 79 19.36 2.61 -22.44
C SER A 79 17.91 2.25 -22.76
N GLU A 80 17.41 2.71 -23.90
CA GLU A 80 16.22 2.12 -24.52
C GLU A 80 16.58 0.69 -24.93
N SER A 81 16.21 -0.28 -24.10
CA SER A 81 16.15 -1.68 -24.51
C SER A 81 14.73 -1.96 -24.98
N THR A 82 14.44 -1.58 -26.21
CA THR A 82 13.29 -2.10 -26.98
C THR A 82 13.65 -3.52 -27.38
N LEU A 83 13.50 -4.46 -26.44
CA LEU A 83 13.59 -5.87 -26.77
C LEU A 83 12.23 -6.34 -27.27
N CYS A 84 12.20 -6.68 -28.55
CA CYS A 84 11.06 -7.22 -29.26
C CYS A 84 10.35 -8.33 -28.46
N GLN A 85 9.11 -8.08 -28.09
CA GLN A 85 8.13 -9.16 -27.92
C GLN A 85 7.76 -9.65 -29.32
N THR A 86 8.51 -10.63 -29.82
CA THR A 86 8.10 -11.43 -30.98
C THR A 86 7.95 -12.87 -30.53
N GLU A 87 6.69 -13.29 -30.48
CA GLU A 87 6.17 -14.66 -30.64
C GLU A 87 7.13 -15.83 -30.29
N VAL A 88 6.99 -16.36 -29.07
CA VAL A 88 7.29 -17.77 -28.79
C VAL A 88 5.96 -18.50 -28.63
N ALA A 89 5.20 -18.57 -29.72
CA ALA A 89 4.03 -19.42 -29.85
C ALA A 89 3.86 -19.92 -31.29
N GLN A 90 4.96 -20.39 -31.92
CA GLN A 90 4.87 -21.05 -33.23
C GLN A 90 6.14 -21.85 -33.59
N ILE A 91 6.53 -22.81 -32.74
CA ILE A 91 7.41 -23.92 -33.18
C ILE A 91 6.75 -25.25 -32.78
N ALA A 92 5.56 -25.48 -33.33
CA ALA A 92 4.87 -26.76 -33.29
C ALA A 92 4.02 -26.95 -34.55
N ALA A 93 4.63 -26.79 -35.73
CA ALA A 93 4.08 -27.24 -37.00
C ALA A 93 5.20 -27.36 -38.03
N MET A 94 5.94 -28.47 -38.02
CA MET A 94 6.85 -28.80 -39.13
C MET A 94 5.99 -29.23 -40.33
N ALA A 95 5.95 -28.40 -41.37
CA ALA A 95 5.45 -28.77 -42.68
C ALA A 95 6.40 -29.80 -43.34
N PRO A 96 5.88 -30.81 -44.06
CA PRO A 96 6.72 -31.78 -44.77
C PRO A 96 7.32 -31.14 -46.02
N LEU A 97 8.65 -31.12 -46.12
CA LEU A 97 9.36 -30.76 -47.35
C LEU A 97 9.18 -31.89 -48.38
N SER A 98 8.25 -31.66 -49.31
CA SER A 98 8.03 -32.46 -50.51
C SER A 98 9.24 -32.40 -51.42
N ILE A 99 9.83 -33.57 -51.69
CA ILE A 99 10.90 -33.78 -52.66
C ILE A 99 10.32 -33.61 -54.08
N PRO A 100 10.91 -32.78 -54.97
CA PRO A 100 10.46 -32.70 -56.35
C PRO A 100 10.87 -33.97 -57.11
N CYS A 101 9.85 -34.69 -57.60
CA CYS A 101 10.00 -35.78 -58.55
C CYS A 101 10.46 -35.24 -59.91
N ALA A 102 11.48 -35.86 -60.49
CA ALA A 102 12.00 -35.52 -61.81
C ALA A 102 11.05 -36.00 -62.94
N PRO A 103 10.88 -35.24 -64.04
CA PRO A 103 10.35 -35.78 -65.26
C PRO A 103 11.45 -36.46 -66.09
N SER A 104 11.18 -37.71 -66.44
CA SER A 104 11.83 -38.45 -67.52
C SER A 104 11.65 -37.72 -68.85
N SER A 105 12.75 -37.41 -69.54
CA SER A 105 12.73 -37.14 -70.98
C SER A 105 13.89 -37.84 -71.66
N ASP A 106 13.47 -38.56 -72.70
CA ASP A 106 14.19 -39.37 -73.66
C ASP A 106 15.05 -38.52 -74.61
N GLY A 107 16.12 -39.10 -75.17
CA GLY A 107 16.97 -38.50 -76.22
C GLY A 107 18.48 -38.58 -75.90
N SER A 108 19.19 -39.63 -76.31
CA SER A 108 19.78 -39.84 -77.65
C SER A 108 20.92 -38.86 -77.99
N LEU A 109 22.18 -39.28 -77.78
CA LEU A 109 23.24 -39.44 -78.80
C LEU A 109 24.66 -39.43 -78.19
N ASP A 110 25.45 -40.37 -78.69
CA ASP A 110 26.90 -40.39 -78.93
C ASP A 110 27.91 -40.35 -77.76
N GLU A 111 28.47 -41.55 -77.54
CA GLU A 111 29.83 -41.82 -77.04
C GLU A 111 30.91 -41.06 -77.84
N PRO A 112 32.06 -40.71 -77.22
CA PRO A 112 33.16 -41.68 -77.25
C PRO A 112 33.97 -41.80 -75.95
N ILE A 113 34.15 -43.07 -75.55
CA ILE A 113 35.42 -43.72 -75.21
C ILE A 113 36.51 -42.82 -74.61
N THR A 114 36.74 -42.95 -73.30
CA THR A 114 38.13 -43.05 -72.82
C THR A 114 38.22 -43.96 -71.59
N ALA A 115 39.00 -45.02 -71.76
CA ALA A 115 39.29 -46.04 -70.78
C ALA A 115 39.92 -45.45 -69.51
N GLY A 116 39.25 -45.66 -68.39
CA GLY A 116 39.80 -45.43 -67.06
C GLY A 116 39.21 -46.46 -66.13
N VAL A 117 39.87 -47.62 -66.05
CA VAL A 117 39.56 -48.74 -65.16
C VAL A 117 39.42 -48.24 -63.73
N ARG A 118 38.20 -47.88 -63.31
CA ARG A 118 37.86 -47.69 -61.91
C ARG A 118 37.45 -49.04 -61.37
N ARG A 119 38.35 -49.63 -60.58
CA ARG A 119 38.09 -50.81 -59.75
C ARG A 119 36.74 -50.60 -59.06
N ARG A 120 35.76 -51.41 -59.45
CA ARG A 120 34.49 -51.57 -58.76
C ARG A 120 34.86 -52.12 -57.38
N ARG A 121 35.02 -51.23 -56.40
CA ARG A 121 35.13 -51.62 -54.99
C ARG A 121 33.75 -52.15 -54.63
N VAL A 122 33.64 -53.46 -54.69
CA VAL A 122 32.54 -54.19 -54.08
C VAL A 122 32.78 -54.03 -52.58
N ASP A 123 32.29 -52.92 -52.00
CA ASP A 123 32.19 -52.75 -50.55
C ASP A 123 31.02 -53.62 -50.06
N SER A 124 31.22 -54.94 -50.20
CA SER A 124 30.49 -55.97 -49.47
C SER A 124 30.91 -55.87 -48.02
N GLY A 125 30.15 -55.07 -47.29
CA GLY A 125 30.39 -54.82 -45.88
C GLY A 125 29.54 -53.64 -45.41
N ALA A 126 28.27 -53.60 -45.80
CA ALA A 126 27.24 -52.80 -45.13
C ALA A 126 27.00 -53.33 -43.71
N GLY A 127 28.07 -53.49 -42.94
CA GLY A 127 28.02 -53.67 -41.50
C GLY A 127 27.65 -52.33 -40.93
N GLN A 128 26.36 -52.01 -40.96
CA GLN A 128 25.64 -51.19 -39.98
C GLN A 128 26.44 -50.01 -39.41
N GLY A 129 27.19 -49.32 -40.28
CA GLY A 129 28.00 -48.18 -39.91
C GLY A 129 27.03 -47.07 -39.62
N TYR A 130 26.84 -46.75 -38.35
CA TYR A 130 25.97 -45.67 -37.91
C TYR A 130 26.23 -44.45 -38.81
N PRO A 131 25.26 -44.01 -39.64
CA PRO A 131 25.45 -42.97 -40.66
C PRO A 131 25.76 -41.57 -40.09
N ALA A 132 26.07 -41.49 -38.79
CA ALA A 132 26.32 -40.28 -38.03
C ALA A 132 27.80 -40.01 -37.74
N THR A 133 28.74 -40.93 -38.03
CA THR A 133 30.16 -40.70 -37.71
C THR A 133 30.80 -39.72 -38.69
N LEU A 134 31.39 -38.64 -38.16
CA LEU A 134 32.07 -37.64 -38.96
C LEU A 134 33.36 -38.23 -39.54
N THR A 135 33.55 -38.10 -40.85
CA THR A 135 34.83 -38.42 -41.50
C THR A 135 35.94 -37.47 -41.02
N PRO A 136 37.22 -37.88 -41.00
CA PRO A 136 38.32 -36.99 -40.62
C PRO A 136 38.37 -35.67 -41.43
N ARG A 137 37.97 -35.74 -42.71
CA ARG A 137 37.88 -34.57 -43.59
C ARG A 137 36.77 -33.61 -43.16
N SER A 138 35.59 -34.12 -42.79
CA SER A 138 34.50 -33.30 -42.25
C SER A 138 34.86 -32.70 -40.90
N THR A 139 35.52 -33.45 -40.00
CA THR A 139 36.02 -32.95 -38.71
C THR A 139 36.98 -31.78 -38.91
N LYS A 140 37.96 -31.91 -39.83
CA LYS A 140 38.89 -30.81 -40.15
C LYS A 140 38.18 -29.56 -40.68
N ARG A 141 37.20 -29.74 -41.59
CA ARG A 141 36.40 -28.61 -42.13
C ARG A 141 35.58 -27.93 -41.02
N LEU A 142 34.93 -28.72 -40.16
CA LEU A 142 34.17 -28.21 -39.02
C LEU A 142 35.05 -27.45 -38.03
N LYS A 143 36.29 -27.89 -37.77
CA LYS A 143 37.24 -27.14 -36.92
C LYS A 143 37.67 -25.81 -37.53
N VAL A 144 37.89 -25.76 -38.85
CA VAL A 144 38.20 -24.49 -39.54
C VAL A 144 37.01 -23.54 -39.44
N TYR A 145 35.79 -24.02 -39.68
CA TYR A 145 34.58 -23.23 -39.50
C TYR A 145 34.38 -22.80 -38.04
N ALA A 146 34.65 -23.69 -37.08
CA ALA A 146 34.59 -23.38 -35.66
C ALA A 146 35.56 -22.27 -35.24
N ASN A 147 36.75 -22.17 -35.86
CA ASN A 147 37.65 -21.03 -35.61
C ASN A 147 37.02 -19.70 -36.04
N GLN A 148 36.38 -19.69 -37.21
CA GLN A 148 35.71 -18.50 -37.71
C GLN A 148 34.55 -18.10 -36.78
N VAL A 149 33.69 -19.06 -36.42
CA VAL A 149 32.58 -18.81 -35.48
C VAL A 149 33.08 -18.39 -34.09
N ALA A 150 34.17 -18.99 -33.61
CA ALA A 150 34.79 -18.61 -32.34
C ALA A 150 35.26 -17.15 -32.34
N GLU A 151 35.86 -16.69 -33.43
CA GLU A 151 36.29 -15.29 -33.60
C GLU A 151 35.08 -14.35 -33.70
N GLU A 152 34.05 -14.71 -34.47
CA GLU A 152 32.83 -13.92 -34.63
C GLU A 152 32.04 -13.76 -33.32
N VAL A 153 31.94 -14.82 -32.52
CA VAL A 153 31.14 -14.85 -31.28
C VAL A 153 31.99 -14.50 -30.04
N GLY A 154 33.33 -14.48 -30.16
CA GLY A 154 34.24 -14.18 -29.06
C GLY A 154 34.40 -15.33 -28.05
N VAL A 155 34.26 -16.59 -28.47
CA VAL A 155 34.44 -17.77 -27.61
C VAL A 155 35.76 -18.49 -27.91
N PRO A 156 36.37 -19.22 -26.94
CA PRO A 156 37.60 -19.95 -27.20
C PRO A 156 37.40 -21.05 -28.26
N ALA A 157 38.16 -20.98 -29.36
CA ALA A 157 38.10 -21.95 -30.45
C ALA A 157 38.38 -23.39 -29.97
N THR A 158 39.20 -23.55 -28.93
CA THR A 158 39.51 -24.85 -28.30
C THR A 158 38.25 -25.56 -27.78
N SER A 159 37.31 -24.83 -27.18
CA SER A 159 36.05 -25.40 -26.68
C SER A 159 35.14 -25.89 -27.81
N LEU A 160 35.12 -25.20 -28.95
CA LEU A 160 34.39 -25.66 -30.13
C LEU A 160 35.09 -26.84 -30.81
N HIS A 161 36.43 -26.93 -30.75
CA HIS A 161 37.17 -28.08 -31.27
C HIS A 161 36.87 -29.34 -30.47
N GLU A 162 36.87 -29.26 -29.14
CA GLU A 162 36.48 -30.36 -28.26
C GLU A 162 35.06 -30.87 -28.58
N PHE A 163 34.15 -29.95 -28.92
CA PHE A 163 32.79 -30.30 -29.32
C PHE A 163 32.74 -31.03 -30.67
N VAL A 164 33.50 -30.56 -31.67
CA VAL A 164 33.63 -31.24 -32.97
C VAL A 164 34.30 -32.62 -32.83
N ASP A 165 35.23 -32.75 -31.89
CA ASP A 165 35.96 -34.00 -31.62
C ASP A 165 35.12 -35.05 -30.88
N CYS A 166 34.02 -34.67 -30.22
CA CYS A 166 33.07 -35.66 -29.68
C CYS A 166 32.54 -36.61 -30.76
N GLY A 167 32.52 -36.17 -32.02
CA GLY A 167 32.01 -36.93 -33.15
C GLY A 167 30.50 -37.15 -33.05
N GLY A 168 29.88 -37.51 -34.18
CA GLY A 168 28.45 -37.85 -34.17
C GLY A 168 27.53 -36.63 -34.11
N ILE A 169 26.82 -36.36 -35.22
CA ILE A 169 25.93 -35.19 -35.33
C ILE A 169 24.84 -35.20 -34.24
N PHE A 170 24.27 -36.37 -33.94
CA PHE A 170 23.22 -36.49 -32.92
C PHE A 170 23.74 -36.24 -31.51
N GLN A 171 24.95 -36.71 -31.17
CA GLN A 171 25.57 -36.47 -29.87
C GLN A 171 25.87 -34.97 -29.68
N MET A 172 26.35 -34.30 -30.73
CA MET A 172 26.54 -32.86 -30.74
C MET A 172 25.23 -32.11 -30.48
N LEU A 173 24.14 -32.44 -31.19
CA LEU A 173 22.84 -31.80 -31.00
C LEU A 173 22.29 -31.99 -29.58
N ILE A 174 22.40 -33.20 -29.01
CA ILE A 174 22.00 -33.47 -27.63
C ILE A 174 22.83 -32.63 -26.65
N ARG A 175 24.14 -32.52 -26.85
CA ARG A 175 25.02 -31.71 -26.00
C ARG A 175 24.71 -30.22 -26.11
N ILE A 176 24.40 -29.70 -27.30
CA ILE A 176 23.93 -28.31 -27.46
C ILE A 176 22.61 -28.10 -26.71
N ALA A 177 21.61 -28.96 -26.94
CA ALA A 177 20.32 -28.85 -26.26
C ALA A 177 20.50 -28.88 -24.73
N ALA A 178 21.36 -29.76 -24.21
CA ALA A 178 21.67 -29.83 -22.78
C ALA A 178 22.36 -28.56 -22.26
N LEU A 179 23.29 -27.97 -23.02
CA LEU A 179 23.96 -26.73 -22.64
C LEU A 179 23.01 -25.52 -22.66
N VAL A 180 22.13 -25.43 -23.66
CA VAL A 180 21.08 -24.40 -23.73
C VAL A 180 20.15 -24.51 -22.54
N LEU A 181 19.61 -25.71 -22.27
CA LEU A 181 18.75 -25.94 -21.11
C LEU A 181 19.45 -25.62 -19.77
N LYS A 182 20.75 -25.90 -19.67
CA LYS A 182 21.55 -25.55 -18.50
C LYS A 182 21.71 -24.03 -18.37
N ASN A 183 22.05 -23.33 -19.45
CA ASN A 183 22.20 -21.88 -19.42
C ASN A 183 20.88 -21.18 -19.07
N ASP A 184 19.78 -21.60 -19.70
CA ASP A 184 18.43 -21.07 -19.40
C ASP A 184 18.07 -21.28 -17.93
N SER A 185 18.41 -22.44 -17.37
CA SER A 185 18.21 -22.74 -15.95
C SER A 185 19.07 -21.84 -15.04
N GLU A 186 20.35 -21.65 -15.37
CA GLU A 186 21.25 -20.77 -14.60
C GLU A 186 20.82 -19.30 -14.67
N GLU A 187 20.38 -18.83 -15.84
CA GLU A 187 19.83 -17.48 -16.02
C GLU A 187 18.53 -17.29 -15.23
N LYS A 188 17.62 -18.27 -15.28
CA LYS A 188 16.40 -18.26 -14.48
C LYS A 188 16.70 -18.23 -12.97
N LEU A 189 17.67 -19.02 -12.50
CA LEU A 189 18.09 -19.02 -11.10
C LEU A 189 18.67 -17.67 -10.66
N LYS A 190 19.52 -17.05 -11.50
CA LYS A 190 20.06 -15.71 -11.25
C LYS A 190 18.94 -14.66 -11.19
N LEU A 191 18.00 -14.72 -12.11
CA LEU A 191 16.84 -13.84 -12.13
C LEU A 191 15.98 -13.99 -10.86
N ILE A 192 15.67 -15.22 -10.45
CA ILE A 192 14.92 -15.50 -9.21
C ILE A 192 15.69 -14.95 -7.99
N ALA A 193 17.00 -15.15 -7.92
CA ALA A 193 17.83 -14.59 -6.85
C ALA A 193 17.74 -13.05 -6.80
N ASN A 194 17.86 -12.37 -7.93
CA ASN A 194 17.75 -10.91 -8.02
C ASN A 194 16.35 -10.42 -7.58
N LEU A 195 15.29 -11.14 -7.92
CA LEU A 195 13.92 -10.81 -7.48
C LEU A 195 13.73 -11.03 -5.98
N LYS A 196 14.34 -12.09 -5.39
CA LYS A 196 14.35 -12.29 -3.93
C LYS A 196 15.10 -11.18 -3.21
N GLU A 197 16.21 -10.71 -3.78
CA GLU A 197 16.97 -9.56 -3.26
C GLU A 197 16.13 -8.27 -3.32
N LEU A 198 15.45 -8.01 -4.45
CA LEU A 198 14.54 -6.87 -4.60
C LEU A 198 13.44 -6.87 -3.53
N LEU A 199 12.77 -8.01 -3.31
CA LEU A 199 11.74 -8.18 -2.28
C LEU A 199 12.26 -7.95 -0.86
N SER A 200 13.54 -8.24 -0.64
CA SER A 200 14.21 -8.04 0.64
C SER A 200 14.73 -6.62 0.83
N SER A 201 14.88 -5.85 -0.26
CA SER A 201 15.45 -4.51 -0.23
C SER A 201 14.58 -3.53 0.57
N LYS A 202 15.24 -2.68 1.36
CA LYS A 202 14.57 -1.69 2.22
C LYS A 202 13.78 -0.66 1.40
N ASP A 203 14.36 -0.21 0.30
CA ASP A 203 13.75 0.82 -0.54
C ASP A 203 12.48 0.33 -1.22
N PHE A 204 12.48 -0.91 -1.73
CA PHE A 204 11.28 -1.54 -2.28
C PHE A 204 10.20 -1.69 -1.21
N LYS A 205 10.53 -2.23 -0.03
CA LYS A 205 9.56 -2.38 1.08
C LYS A 205 8.96 -1.04 1.51
N SER A 206 9.78 0.02 1.62
CA SER A 206 9.31 1.35 1.96
C SER A 206 8.40 1.95 0.88
N ALA A 207 8.78 1.82 -0.39
CA ALA A 207 7.95 2.27 -1.51
C ALA A 207 6.60 1.53 -1.57
N LEU A 208 6.62 0.20 -1.39
CA LEU A 208 5.43 -0.65 -1.32
C LEU A 208 4.54 -0.24 -0.13
N HIS A 209 5.12 -0.04 1.05
CA HIS A 209 4.39 0.39 2.25
C HIS A 209 3.67 1.73 2.04
N ASN A 210 4.32 2.70 1.40
CA ASN A 210 3.71 3.99 1.09
C ASN A 210 2.51 3.85 0.14
N ARG A 211 2.64 2.99 -0.89
CA ARG A 211 1.56 2.70 -1.84
C ARG A 211 0.40 1.94 -1.17
N LEU A 212 0.70 0.96 -0.33
CA LEU A 212 -0.31 0.24 0.44
C LEU A 212 -1.02 1.16 1.43
N THR A 213 -0.31 2.11 2.04
CA THR A 213 -0.93 3.14 2.90
C THR A 213 -1.93 3.98 2.09
N ALA A 214 -1.61 4.31 0.84
CA ALA A 214 -2.54 5.00 -0.06
C ALA A 214 -3.77 4.14 -0.39
N CYS A 215 -3.60 2.83 -0.55
CA CYS A 215 -4.73 1.91 -0.70
C CYS A 215 -5.64 1.93 0.53
N MET A 216 -5.07 1.84 1.74
CA MET A 216 -5.85 1.79 3.00
C MET A 216 -6.52 3.12 3.37
N LEU A 217 -5.98 4.24 2.86
CA LEU A 217 -6.56 5.57 2.99
C LEU A 217 -7.48 5.95 1.84
N SER A 218 -7.60 5.11 0.81
CA SER A 218 -8.47 5.37 -0.33
C SER A 218 -9.92 5.49 0.15
N PRO A 219 -10.66 6.54 -0.25
CA PRO A 219 -12.06 6.70 0.13
C PRO A 219 -12.95 5.58 -0.45
N ASN A 220 -12.48 4.90 -1.50
CA ASN A 220 -13.24 3.87 -2.23
C ASN A 220 -13.09 2.46 -1.65
N ILE A 221 -12.29 2.30 -0.59
CA ILE A 221 -12.08 0.99 0.03
C ILE A 221 -13.35 0.54 0.78
N THR A 222 -13.84 -0.68 0.49
CA THR A 222 -15.14 -1.14 1.02
C THR A 222 -15.09 -1.88 2.34
N ALA A 223 -13.92 -2.36 2.73
CA ALA A 223 -13.65 -3.03 3.99
C ALA A 223 -12.15 -2.84 4.34
N TYR A 224 -11.70 -3.36 5.46
CA TYR A 224 -10.33 -3.33 5.98
C TYR A 224 -9.85 -4.72 6.37
N VAL A 225 -10.76 -5.66 6.62
CA VAL A 225 -10.43 -7.05 6.91
C VAL A 225 -10.90 -7.94 5.78
N THR A 226 -12.21 -8.00 5.54
CA THR A 226 -12.78 -8.97 4.60
C THR A 226 -12.31 -8.68 3.18
N ASP A 227 -11.75 -9.69 2.52
CA ASP A 227 -11.21 -9.67 1.16
C ASP A 227 -10.14 -8.59 0.87
N THR A 228 -9.65 -7.87 1.88
CA THR A 228 -8.75 -6.73 1.66
C THR A 228 -7.43 -7.17 1.04
N HIS A 229 -6.81 -8.21 1.59
CA HIS A 229 -5.55 -8.75 1.09
C HIS A 229 -5.64 -9.30 -0.35
N PRO A 230 -6.58 -10.21 -0.70
CA PRO A 230 -6.68 -10.72 -2.06
C PRO A 230 -7.05 -9.64 -3.08
N GLN A 231 -7.93 -8.68 -2.73
CA GLN A 231 -8.30 -7.58 -3.62
C GLN A 231 -7.11 -6.64 -3.89
N ILE A 232 -6.32 -6.32 -2.87
CA ILE A 232 -5.10 -5.52 -3.04
C ILE A 232 -4.06 -6.27 -3.88
N LEU A 233 -3.88 -7.58 -3.67
CA LEU A 233 -2.96 -8.37 -4.50
C LEU A 233 -3.40 -8.42 -5.97
N ASP A 234 -4.68 -8.62 -6.23
CA ASP A 234 -5.24 -8.58 -7.59
C ASP A 234 -5.02 -7.19 -8.23
N PHE A 235 -5.26 -6.13 -7.47
CA PHE A 235 -5.02 -4.76 -7.92
C PHE A 235 -3.53 -4.53 -8.26
N ILE A 236 -2.60 -4.96 -7.40
CA ILE A 236 -1.16 -4.84 -7.68
C ILE A 236 -0.77 -5.61 -8.94
N LYS A 237 -1.31 -6.83 -9.14
CA LYS A 237 -1.04 -7.64 -10.34
C LYS A 237 -1.49 -6.95 -11.62
N ARG A 238 -2.59 -6.19 -11.57
CA ARG A 238 -3.12 -5.41 -12.71
C ARG A 238 -2.38 -4.09 -12.96
N HIS A 239 -1.80 -3.51 -11.90
CA HIS A 239 -1.18 -2.17 -11.93
C HIS A 239 0.26 -2.22 -11.43
N GLN A 240 1.07 -3.11 -12.01
CA GLN A 240 2.41 -3.43 -11.50
C GLN A 240 3.35 -2.22 -11.53
N GLU A 241 3.17 -1.32 -12.51
CA GLU A 241 3.90 -0.07 -12.68
C GLU A 241 3.66 0.93 -11.54
N VAL A 242 2.46 0.95 -10.96
CA VAL A 242 2.09 1.81 -9.82
C VAL A 242 2.92 1.44 -8.58
N PHE A 243 3.16 0.13 -8.40
CA PHE A 243 3.89 -0.45 -7.28
C PHE A 243 5.35 -0.77 -7.59
N LYS A 244 5.80 -0.54 -8.84
CA LYS A 244 7.14 -0.89 -9.34
C LYS A 244 7.49 -2.37 -9.13
N VAL A 245 6.52 -3.26 -9.37
CA VAL A 245 6.70 -4.71 -9.25
C VAL A 245 7.03 -5.30 -10.62
N PRO A 246 8.12 -6.07 -10.79
CA PRO A 246 8.41 -6.75 -12.05
C PRO A 246 7.38 -7.85 -12.36
N ALA A 247 6.91 -7.96 -13.61
CA ALA A 247 5.93 -8.97 -14.02
C ALA A 247 6.39 -10.42 -13.78
N LEU A 248 7.68 -10.68 -13.98
CA LEU A 248 8.33 -11.98 -13.77
C LEU A 248 8.17 -12.49 -12.34
N LEU A 249 7.89 -11.60 -11.37
CA LEU A 249 7.61 -11.98 -9.99
C LEU A 249 6.36 -12.87 -9.87
N PHE A 250 5.36 -12.65 -10.74
CA PHE A 250 4.08 -13.36 -10.70
C PHE A 250 4.09 -14.68 -11.50
N GLU A 251 5.13 -14.94 -12.28
CA GLU A 251 5.30 -16.19 -13.04
C GLU A 251 5.83 -17.34 -12.17
N ASP A 252 6.53 -17.00 -11.08
CA ASP A 252 7.08 -17.96 -10.13
C ASP A 252 6.19 -18.04 -8.86
N VAL A 253 5.80 -19.26 -8.49
CA VAL A 253 4.89 -19.51 -7.37
C VAL A 253 5.53 -19.16 -6.03
N GLU A 254 6.83 -19.43 -5.86
CA GLU A 254 7.55 -19.14 -4.62
C GLU A 254 7.70 -17.63 -4.42
N LEU A 255 8.09 -16.90 -5.47
CA LEU A 255 8.18 -15.44 -5.45
C LEU A 255 6.81 -14.78 -5.22
N THR A 256 5.76 -15.29 -5.86
CA THR A 256 4.39 -14.81 -5.66
C THR A 256 3.95 -14.99 -4.21
N ALA A 257 4.23 -16.15 -3.61
CA ALA A 257 3.92 -16.42 -2.20
C ALA A 257 4.72 -15.51 -1.26
N ALA A 258 6.01 -15.32 -1.51
CA ALA A 258 6.85 -14.42 -0.73
C ALA A 258 6.37 -12.96 -0.80
N PHE A 259 5.97 -12.50 -1.98
CA PHE A 259 5.42 -11.17 -2.16
C PHE A 259 4.04 -11.01 -1.50
N ALA A 260 3.16 -12.00 -1.63
CA ALA A 260 1.87 -12.01 -0.97
C ALA A 260 2.00 -11.92 0.56
N LYS A 261 2.98 -12.63 1.13
CA LYS A 261 3.34 -12.55 2.55
C LYS A 261 3.82 -11.14 2.92
N LEU A 262 4.71 -10.55 2.13
CA LEU A 262 5.22 -9.18 2.36
C LEU A 262 4.08 -8.13 2.34
N VAL A 263 3.14 -8.25 1.41
CA VAL A 263 1.95 -7.39 1.35
C VAL A 263 1.11 -7.56 2.60
N SER A 264 0.86 -8.79 3.05
CA SER A 264 0.11 -9.06 4.28
C SER A 264 0.76 -8.44 5.51
N GLU A 265 2.07 -8.66 5.71
CA GLU A 265 2.83 -8.07 6.83
C GLU A 265 2.77 -6.54 6.80
N SER A 266 2.86 -5.95 5.61
CA SER A 266 2.77 -4.50 5.43
C SER A 266 1.38 -3.97 5.78
N LEU A 267 0.30 -4.66 5.37
CA LEU A 267 -1.07 -4.28 5.72
C LEU A 267 -1.33 -4.37 7.23
N SER A 268 -0.87 -5.43 7.90
CA SER A 268 -0.95 -5.53 9.37
C SER A 268 -0.26 -4.36 10.06
N THR A 269 0.94 -4.00 9.57
CA THR A 269 1.71 -2.86 10.10
C THR A 269 0.96 -1.53 9.88
N ILE A 270 0.39 -1.33 8.69
CA ILE A 270 -0.40 -0.13 8.37
C ILE A 270 -1.62 -0.04 9.29
N HIS A 271 -2.37 -1.12 9.46
CA HIS A 271 -3.50 -1.20 10.39
C HIS A 271 -3.11 -0.82 11.82
N GLY A 272 -2.05 -1.42 12.37
CA GLY A 272 -1.55 -1.08 13.70
C GLY A 272 -1.22 0.41 13.82
N ASN A 273 -0.49 0.95 12.84
CA ASN A 273 -0.11 2.37 12.78
C ASN A 273 -1.35 3.30 12.69
N MET A 274 -2.34 2.96 11.86
CA MET A 274 -3.58 3.73 11.73
C MET A 274 -4.34 3.80 13.06
N LYS A 275 -4.55 2.65 13.71
CA LYS A 275 -5.22 2.57 15.02
C LYS A 275 -4.46 3.34 16.09
N ALA A 276 -3.13 3.22 16.15
CA ALA A 276 -2.30 3.92 17.12
C ALA A 276 -2.34 5.46 16.95
N LYS A 277 -2.27 5.95 15.71
CA LYS A 277 -2.38 7.38 15.40
C LYS A 277 -3.76 7.93 15.69
N LEU A 278 -4.82 7.20 15.35
CA LEU A 278 -6.19 7.59 15.69
C LEU A 278 -6.39 7.64 17.20
N THR A 279 -5.90 6.64 17.95
CA THR A 279 -5.96 6.64 19.42
C THR A 279 -5.23 7.85 20.01
N THR A 280 -4.00 8.10 19.57
CA THR A 280 -3.21 9.27 19.98
C THR A 280 -3.93 10.57 19.64
N SER A 281 -4.59 10.63 18.49
CA SER A 281 -5.30 11.84 18.05
C SER A 281 -6.51 12.17 18.91
N ILE A 282 -7.23 11.15 19.36
CA ILE A 282 -8.37 11.32 20.28
C ILE A 282 -7.83 11.80 21.63
N ALA A 283 -6.83 11.13 22.18
CA ALA A 283 -6.22 11.46 23.47
C ALA A 283 -5.71 12.91 23.51
N ARG A 284 -5.08 13.37 22.42
CA ARG A 284 -4.51 14.72 22.29
C ARG A 284 -5.48 15.75 21.71
N ARG A 285 -6.71 15.34 21.38
CA ARG A 285 -7.73 16.14 20.68
C ARG A 285 -7.20 16.89 19.45
N THR A 286 -6.37 16.21 18.65
CA THR A 286 -5.75 16.81 17.45
C THR A 286 -6.74 16.88 16.29
N SER A 287 -6.62 17.91 15.45
CA SER A 287 -7.46 18.07 14.27
C SER A 287 -7.37 16.88 13.31
N ILE A 288 -8.43 16.60 12.57
CA ILE A 288 -8.41 15.56 11.53
C ILE A 288 -7.39 15.84 10.42
N THR A 289 -7.15 17.12 10.11
CA THR A 289 -6.19 17.53 9.08
C THR A 289 -4.75 17.17 9.46
N ASP A 290 -4.38 17.35 10.73
CA ASP A 290 -3.06 17.01 11.22
C ASP A 290 -2.88 15.50 11.30
N VAL A 291 -3.94 14.76 11.67
CA VAL A 291 -3.92 13.30 11.62
C VAL A 291 -3.74 12.79 10.20
N ALA A 292 -4.48 13.33 9.24
CA ALA A 292 -4.34 12.93 7.85
C ALA A 292 -2.92 13.20 7.32
N ARG A 293 -2.33 14.36 7.66
CA ARG A 293 -0.95 14.70 7.29
C ARG A 293 0.06 13.72 7.90
N THR A 294 -0.08 13.41 9.19
CA THR A 294 0.82 12.47 9.89
C THR A 294 0.66 11.04 9.41
N MET A 295 -0.54 10.63 8.98
CA MET A 295 -0.81 9.31 8.40
C MET A 295 -0.27 9.20 6.98
N ALA A 296 -0.43 10.24 6.17
CA ALA A 296 0.07 10.28 4.80
C ALA A 296 1.60 10.34 4.70
N HIS A 297 2.32 10.78 5.75
CA HIS A 297 3.79 10.89 5.75
C HIS A 297 4.37 11.62 4.52
N GLY A 298 3.61 12.54 3.94
CA GLY A 298 3.99 13.24 2.71
C GLY A 298 4.04 12.37 1.44
N CYS A 299 3.66 11.09 1.51
CA CYS A 299 3.61 10.22 0.34
C CYS A 299 2.28 10.31 -0.41
N ILE A 300 1.23 10.88 0.20
CA ILE A 300 -0.11 10.99 -0.38
C ILE A 300 -0.56 12.45 -0.26
N GLU A 301 -1.07 12.99 -1.37
CA GLU A 301 -1.79 14.27 -1.35
C GLU A 301 -3.17 14.06 -0.74
N VAL A 302 -3.40 14.66 0.44
CA VAL A 302 -4.62 14.48 1.22
C VAL A 302 -5.68 15.49 0.79
N ASP A 303 -6.89 15.02 0.55
CA ASP A 303 -8.07 15.83 0.23
C ASP A 303 -9.22 15.60 1.22
N VAL A 304 -10.36 16.26 0.97
CA VAL A 304 -11.57 16.17 1.79
C VAL A 304 -12.10 14.73 1.88
N ALA A 305 -11.99 13.93 0.82
CA ALA A 305 -12.47 12.55 0.84
C ALA A 305 -11.64 11.68 1.82
N HIS A 306 -10.33 11.93 1.93
CA HIS A 306 -9.51 11.28 2.95
C HIS A 306 -9.88 11.76 4.36
N TRP A 307 -10.19 13.05 4.54
CA TRP A 307 -10.64 13.57 5.83
C TRP A 307 -11.95 12.95 6.27
N ASN A 308 -12.93 12.87 5.36
CA ASN A 308 -14.20 12.16 5.56
C ASN A 308 -13.95 10.72 6.04
N ARG A 309 -13.06 10.00 5.34
CA ARG A 309 -12.74 8.62 5.69
C ARG A 309 -12.09 8.50 7.06
N LEU A 310 -11.12 9.36 7.37
CA LEU A 310 -10.43 9.34 8.67
C LEU A 310 -11.35 9.75 9.82
N ALA A 311 -12.27 10.69 9.60
CA ALA A 311 -13.26 11.09 10.59
C ALA A 311 -14.21 9.93 10.91
N PHE A 312 -14.69 9.22 9.88
CA PHE A 312 -15.43 7.97 10.04
C PHE A 312 -14.65 6.94 10.86
N LEU A 313 -13.37 6.68 10.52
CA LEU A 313 -12.54 5.73 11.27
C LEU A 313 -12.32 6.14 12.73
N ARG A 314 -12.15 7.45 13.00
CA ARG A 314 -12.01 7.96 14.36
C ARG A 314 -13.32 7.79 15.14
N CYS A 315 -14.47 8.04 14.51
CA CYS A 315 -15.78 7.77 15.09
C CYS A 315 -15.93 6.29 15.45
N CYS A 316 -15.64 5.38 14.52
CA CYS A 316 -15.66 3.94 14.79
C CYS A 316 -14.75 3.55 15.96
N LEU A 317 -13.54 4.10 16.03
CA LEU A 317 -12.62 3.82 17.13
C LEU A 317 -13.18 4.28 18.49
N ARG A 318 -13.82 5.46 18.54
CA ARG A 318 -14.47 5.95 19.77
C ARG A 318 -15.59 5.03 20.21
N VAL A 319 -16.50 4.67 19.31
CA VAL A 319 -17.61 3.74 19.60
C VAL A 319 -17.09 2.38 20.06
N TYR A 320 -16.05 1.85 19.41
CA TYR A 320 -15.43 0.58 19.77
C TYR A 320 -14.76 0.62 21.17
N LEU A 321 -14.02 1.69 21.49
CA LEU A 321 -13.42 1.86 22.82
C LEU A 321 -14.47 2.01 23.93
N LEU A 322 -15.60 2.67 23.64
CA LEU A 322 -16.74 2.76 24.56
C LEU A 322 -17.37 1.38 24.82
N GLY A 323 -17.66 0.61 23.76
CA GLY A 323 -18.27 -0.71 23.89
C GLY A 323 -17.39 -1.73 24.62
N THR A 324 -16.08 -1.72 24.33
CA THR A 324 -15.09 -2.56 25.04
C THR A 324 -14.77 -2.07 26.45
N SER A 325 -15.19 -0.85 26.80
CA SER A 325 -14.83 -0.15 28.05
C SER A 325 -13.34 -0.10 28.33
N ASN A 326 -12.52 -0.02 27.28
CA ASN A 326 -11.08 0.12 27.40
C ASN A 326 -10.70 1.61 27.43
N TYR A 327 -10.71 2.19 28.62
CA TYR A 327 -10.38 3.60 28.85
C TYR A 327 -8.93 3.84 29.30
N LYS A 328 -8.07 2.82 29.23
CA LYS A 328 -6.69 2.91 29.77
C LYS A 328 -5.88 4.03 29.10
N ASN A 329 -6.04 4.17 27.79
CA ASN A 329 -5.27 5.09 26.98
C ASN A 329 -6.00 6.42 26.69
N VAL A 330 -7.33 6.42 26.81
CA VAL A 330 -8.17 7.60 26.54
C VAL A 330 -9.28 7.67 27.59
N PRO A 331 -9.34 8.76 28.40
CA PRO A 331 -10.40 8.96 29.38
C PRO A 331 -11.80 8.95 28.75
N LEU A 332 -12.78 8.41 29.47
CA LEU A 332 -14.18 8.33 29.05
C LEU A 332 -14.76 9.71 28.69
N SER A 333 -14.36 10.77 29.41
CA SER A 333 -14.79 12.16 29.14
C SER A 333 -14.28 12.73 27.81
N ILE A 334 -13.21 12.16 27.24
CA ILE A 334 -12.69 12.54 25.92
C ILE A 334 -13.33 11.66 24.83
N LEU A 335 -13.59 10.38 25.13
CA LEU A 335 -14.21 9.46 24.19
C LEU A 335 -15.66 9.84 23.88
N TYR A 336 -16.44 10.22 24.88
CA TYR A 336 -17.86 10.52 24.73
C TYR A 336 -18.10 11.92 24.16
N SER A 337 -19.10 12.04 23.28
CA SER A 337 -19.71 13.29 22.83
C SER A 337 -21.21 13.02 22.61
N PRO A 338 -22.11 13.96 22.93
CA PRO A 338 -23.54 13.82 22.66
C PRO A 338 -23.83 13.49 21.18
N LEU A 339 -23.01 14.00 20.26
CA LEU A 339 -23.17 13.74 18.83
C LEU A 339 -22.95 12.25 18.46
N LEU A 340 -22.29 11.45 19.32
CA LEU A 340 -22.11 10.02 19.07
C LEU A 340 -23.36 9.19 19.38
N ILE A 341 -24.34 9.73 20.12
CA ILE A 341 -25.51 8.99 20.58
C ILE A 341 -26.18 8.20 19.45
N PRO A 342 -26.47 8.76 18.26
CA PRO A 342 -27.10 8.01 17.17
C PRO A 342 -26.29 6.79 16.70
N SER A 343 -24.97 6.80 16.88
CA SER A 343 -24.07 5.71 16.47
C SER A 343 -23.78 4.70 17.59
N LEU A 344 -24.24 4.96 18.82
CA LEU A 344 -24.01 4.06 19.96
C LEU A 344 -25.13 3.02 20.06
N PRO A 345 -24.83 1.71 20.08
CA PRO A 345 -25.84 0.71 20.41
C PRO A 345 -26.40 0.89 21.81
N GLN A 346 -27.65 0.51 22.00
CA GLN A 346 -28.38 0.68 23.26
C GLN A 346 -27.64 0.09 24.46
N GLU A 347 -27.02 -1.09 24.30
CA GLU A 347 -26.24 -1.74 25.36
C GLU A 347 -25.04 -0.88 25.80
N VAL A 348 -24.36 -0.23 24.85
CA VAL A 348 -23.23 0.66 25.14
C VAL A 348 -23.73 1.91 25.86
N ARG A 349 -24.87 2.49 25.45
CA ARG A 349 -25.48 3.65 26.13
C ARG A 349 -25.82 3.35 27.59
N GLN A 350 -26.48 2.23 27.86
CA GLN A 350 -26.83 1.78 29.22
C GLN A 350 -25.59 1.58 30.10
N LYS A 351 -24.48 1.13 29.50
CA LYS A 351 -23.23 0.91 30.21
C LYS A 351 -22.48 2.20 30.56
N ILE A 352 -22.46 3.17 29.66
CA ILE A 352 -21.65 4.41 29.83
C ILE A 352 -22.41 5.54 30.55
N GLY A 353 -23.74 5.60 30.44
CA GLY A 353 -24.57 6.64 31.09
C GLY A 353 -24.31 6.75 32.59
N PRO A 354 -24.40 5.65 33.37
CA PRO A 354 -24.09 5.67 34.80
C PRO A 354 -22.65 6.07 35.14
N GLN A 355 -21.68 5.75 34.27
CA GLN A 355 -20.26 6.09 34.48
C GLN A 355 -19.99 7.58 34.27
N LEU A 356 -20.76 8.21 33.37
CA LEU A 356 -20.70 9.63 33.08
C LEU A 356 -21.61 10.45 34.02
N GLY A 357 -22.55 9.81 34.71
CA GLY A 357 -23.55 10.49 35.53
C GLY A 357 -24.55 11.29 34.70
N ILE A 358 -24.86 10.84 33.48
CA ILE A 358 -25.78 11.50 32.55
C ILE A 358 -26.89 10.52 32.10
N ASP A 359 -28.09 11.03 31.87
CA ASP A 359 -29.17 10.31 31.22
C ASP A 359 -29.05 10.50 29.70
N ILE A 360 -28.53 9.48 29.01
CA ILE A 360 -28.30 9.53 27.56
C ILE A 360 -29.62 9.56 26.78
N ASP A 361 -30.66 8.91 27.29
CA ASP A 361 -31.97 8.85 26.63
C ASP A 361 -32.69 10.20 26.76
N GLU A 362 -32.45 10.95 27.84
CA GLU A 362 -32.91 12.33 27.98
C GLU A 362 -32.20 13.27 27.00
N ILE A 363 -30.88 13.13 26.84
CA ILE A 363 -30.13 13.91 25.85
C ILE A 363 -30.64 13.61 24.43
N GLU A 364 -30.85 12.33 24.08
CA GLU A 364 -31.37 11.95 22.75
C GLU A 364 -32.76 12.55 22.49
N ARG A 365 -33.67 12.49 23.47
CA ARG A 365 -34.99 13.14 23.38
C ARG A 365 -34.87 14.64 23.17
N SER A 366 -34.00 15.31 23.94
CA SER A 366 -33.78 16.76 23.78
C SER A 366 -33.22 17.15 22.41
N MET A 367 -32.46 16.26 21.76
CA MET A 367 -31.93 16.49 20.41
C MET A 367 -33.02 16.36 19.35
N LEU A 368 -34.00 15.47 19.54
CA LEU A 368 -35.14 15.30 18.63
C LEU A 368 -36.16 16.45 18.77
N ASP A 369 -36.43 16.90 20.00
CA ASP A 369 -37.39 17.99 20.26
C ASP A 369 -36.92 19.34 19.68
N ALA A 370 -35.60 19.56 19.58
CA ALA A 370 -35.03 20.78 19.03
C ALA A 370 -35.28 20.97 17.52
N GLU A 371 -35.66 19.91 16.80
CA GLU A 371 -35.93 19.99 15.35
C GLU A 371 -37.39 20.37 15.04
N GLU A 372 -38.32 20.30 16.02
CA GLU A 372 -39.76 20.52 15.77
C GLU A 372 -40.23 21.99 15.95
N ASP A 373 -39.41 22.89 16.52
CA ASP A 373 -39.83 24.26 16.91
C ASP A 373 -39.59 25.36 15.85
N ASP A 374 -39.15 25.03 14.63
CA ASP A 374 -39.03 26.03 13.52
C ASP A 374 -40.37 26.25 12.77
N GLY A 375 -41.46 25.73 13.34
CA GLY A 375 -42.82 25.84 12.83
C GLY A 375 -43.49 27.18 13.14
N GLY A 376 -42.95 28.29 12.62
CA GLY A 376 -43.79 29.46 12.32
C GLY A 376 -43.32 30.82 12.84
N ALA A 377 -42.66 31.56 11.97
CA ALA A 377 -42.98 32.97 11.73
C ALA A 377 -42.54 33.35 10.31
N ASP A 378 -43.49 33.22 9.38
CA ASP A 378 -43.57 34.06 8.20
C ASP A 378 -43.46 35.52 8.65
N ASP A 379 -42.28 36.14 8.48
CA ASP A 379 -42.17 37.55 8.10
C ASP A 379 -40.70 38.00 7.91
N THR A 380 -40.40 38.35 6.66
CA THR A 380 -39.45 39.39 6.22
C THR A 380 -37.92 39.17 6.33
N ASN A 381 -37.32 38.95 5.16
CA ASN A 381 -36.06 39.53 4.67
C ASN A 381 -35.03 40.01 5.71
N GLY A 382 -34.15 39.11 6.15
CA GLY A 382 -32.95 39.48 6.91
C GLY A 382 -31.90 38.37 6.91
N PHE A 383 -31.07 38.32 5.86
CA PHE A 383 -29.93 37.40 5.75
C PHE A 383 -28.88 37.77 6.82
N GLN A 384 -28.86 37.08 7.96
CA GLN A 384 -27.78 37.11 8.95
C GLN A 384 -27.34 35.68 9.26
N ASP A 385 -26.02 35.46 9.18
CA ASP A 385 -25.31 34.24 9.55
C ASP A 385 -25.56 33.89 11.02
N THR A 386 -26.48 32.95 11.29
CA THR A 386 -26.71 32.42 12.63
C THR A 386 -25.65 31.36 12.93
N ILE A 387 -24.57 31.79 13.60
CA ILE A 387 -23.57 30.92 14.21
C ILE A 387 -24.23 30.23 15.40
N VAL A 388 -24.43 28.92 15.30
CA VAL A 388 -24.92 28.05 16.39
C VAL A 388 -23.96 28.15 17.58
N ALA A 389 -24.49 28.57 18.73
CA ALA A 389 -23.72 28.73 19.96
C ALA A 389 -23.36 27.36 20.56
N SER A 390 -22.10 26.95 20.44
CA SER A 390 -21.58 25.77 21.13
C SER A 390 -21.62 25.91 22.66
N PRO A 391 -21.79 24.81 23.41
CA PRO A 391 -21.69 24.81 24.86
C PRO A 391 -20.31 25.30 25.32
N ARG A 392 -20.27 26.20 26.31
CA ARG A 392 -19.02 26.72 26.89
C ARG A 392 -18.21 25.60 27.54
N ILE A 393 -17.19 25.10 26.83
CA ILE A 393 -16.14 24.28 27.42
C ILE A 393 -15.20 25.20 28.22
N ILE A 394 -15.05 24.91 29.50
CA ILE A 394 -14.11 25.58 30.41
C ILE A 394 -12.68 25.20 29.97
N ASN A 395 -12.02 26.10 29.23
CA ASN A 395 -10.60 25.96 28.86
C ASN A 395 -9.72 26.34 30.05
N SER A 396 -9.16 25.34 30.72
CA SER A 396 -8.08 25.49 31.68
C SER A 396 -6.80 24.93 31.07
N GLY A 397 -5.75 25.75 30.96
CA GLY A 397 -4.37 25.25 30.79
C GLY A 397 -3.62 25.85 29.60
N ASP A 398 -2.78 26.84 29.92
CA ASP A 398 -1.68 27.35 29.10
C ASP A 398 -0.70 26.19 28.80
N ALA A 399 -0.54 25.84 27.53
CA ALA A 399 0.31 24.72 27.10
C ALA A 399 1.44 25.27 26.22
N HIS A 400 2.65 25.22 26.78
CA HIS A 400 3.92 25.47 26.11
C HIS A 400 4.04 24.61 24.84
N ASP A 401 4.43 25.27 23.74
CA ASP A 401 4.69 24.69 22.43
C ASP A 401 6.13 24.15 22.39
N ASP A 402 6.33 22.95 22.91
CA ASP A 402 7.57 22.21 22.77
C ASP A 402 7.47 21.25 21.57
N SER A 403 8.02 21.69 20.44
CA SER A 403 8.22 20.87 19.26
C SER A 403 9.39 19.90 19.48
N GLU A 404 9.20 18.91 20.36
CA GLU A 404 10.14 17.79 20.48
C GLU A 404 9.92 16.80 19.32
N SER A 405 11.02 16.43 18.66
CA SER A 405 11.06 15.33 17.69
C SER A 405 10.71 14.02 18.39
N ILE A 406 9.44 13.61 18.29
CA ILE A 406 8.95 12.33 18.78
C ILE A 406 9.59 11.22 17.95
N ASN A 407 10.71 10.67 18.44
CA ASN A 407 11.15 9.32 18.09
C ASN A 407 10.23 8.37 18.86
N ALA A 408 9.10 8.03 18.24
CA ALA A 408 8.13 7.09 18.77
C ALA A 408 8.65 5.65 18.60
N ASP A 409 9.57 5.23 19.47
CA ASP A 409 9.64 3.83 19.90
C ASP A 409 8.47 3.61 20.86
N VAL A 410 7.25 3.58 20.31
CA VAL A 410 6.09 3.08 21.05
C VAL A 410 6.20 1.57 21.00
N ASP A 411 6.51 0.95 22.14
CA ASP A 411 6.41 -0.50 22.32
C ASP A 411 5.03 -0.94 21.86
N TYR A 412 4.97 -1.58 20.69
CA TYR A 412 3.74 -2.16 20.18
C TYR A 412 3.33 -3.28 21.15
N ASP A 413 2.19 -3.10 21.82
CA ASP A 413 1.56 -4.17 22.57
C ASP A 413 1.42 -5.37 21.63
N LYS A 414 2.16 -6.43 21.96
CA LYS A 414 2.27 -7.66 21.16
C LYS A 414 0.92 -8.40 21.03
N ASP A 415 -0.09 -7.93 21.75
CA ASP A 415 -1.46 -8.44 21.77
C ASP A 415 -2.30 -7.98 20.57
N ASP A 416 -1.80 -7.05 19.73
CA ASP A 416 -2.46 -6.66 18.47
C ASP A 416 -2.11 -7.59 17.28
N ALA A 417 -1.52 -8.77 17.53
CA ALA A 417 -1.14 -9.76 16.52
C ALA A 417 -2.31 -10.53 15.87
N ASP A 418 -3.56 -10.12 16.11
CA ASP A 418 -4.77 -10.81 15.61
C ASP A 418 -5.02 -10.65 14.10
N PHE A 419 -4.13 -10.00 13.36
CA PHE A 419 -4.05 -10.23 11.93
C PHE A 419 -3.27 -11.52 11.69
N GLU A 420 -3.85 -12.66 12.06
CA GLU A 420 -3.55 -13.89 11.35
C GLU A 420 -4.25 -13.76 10.00
N PRO A 421 -3.53 -13.41 8.92
CA PRO A 421 -4.13 -13.55 7.61
C PRO A 421 -4.56 -15.01 7.53
N ASN A 422 -5.82 -15.25 7.16
CA ASN A 422 -6.32 -16.60 6.93
C ASN A 422 -5.64 -17.17 5.68
N VAL A 423 -4.34 -17.47 5.77
CA VAL A 423 -3.48 -18.06 4.73
C VAL A 423 -3.55 -19.59 4.81
N GLY A 424 -4.43 -20.13 5.65
CA GLY A 424 -4.72 -21.56 5.69
C GLY A 424 -5.46 -22.00 4.43
N ASN A 425 -4.78 -22.78 3.61
CA ASN A 425 -5.28 -23.55 2.46
C ASN A 425 -5.61 -22.77 1.16
N LEU A 426 -4.56 -22.54 0.35
CA LEU A 426 -4.69 -22.36 -1.10
C LEU A 426 -4.42 -23.67 -1.88
N GLU A 427 -4.51 -24.84 -1.23
CA GLU A 427 -4.44 -26.15 -1.88
C GLU A 427 -5.77 -26.90 -1.69
N GLY A 428 -6.57 -26.97 -2.75
CA GLY A 428 -7.66 -27.94 -2.91
C GLY A 428 -9.03 -27.58 -2.31
N ILE A 429 -9.80 -26.73 -3.00
CA ILE A 429 -11.26 -26.65 -2.81
C ILE A 429 -11.93 -27.05 -4.12
N GLU A 430 -12.08 -28.36 -4.31
CA GLU A 430 -13.09 -28.89 -5.24
C GLU A 430 -14.43 -28.98 -4.51
N GLY A 431 -15.36 -28.13 -4.95
CA GLY A 431 -16.81 -28.36 -5.00
C GLY A 431 -17.51 -28.95 -3.78
N ASN A 432 -18.07 -28.08 -2.93
CA ASN A 432 -19.38 -28.31 -2.30
C ASN A 432 -19.95 -26.99 -1.74
N ASN A 433 -20.51 -26.16 -2.62
CA ASN A 433 -21.30 -24.99 -2.24
C ASN A 433 -22.70 -25.42 -1.76
N SER A 434 -22.78 -25.89 -0.51
CA SER A 434 -24.04 -25.91 0.23
C SER A 434 -24.17 -24.61 1.00
N VAL A 435 -24.89 -23.64 0.42
CA VAL A 435 -25.25 -22.36 1.04
C VAL A 435 -26.24 -22.64 2.16
N VAL A 436 -25.74 -23.07 3.31
CA VAL A 436 -26.51 -23.11 4.55
C VAL A 436 -26.54 -21.69 5.09
N ALA A 437 -27.73 -21.09 5.13
CA ALA A 437 -27.95 -19.77 5.71
C ALA A 437 -27.49 -19.77 7.18
N GLU A 438 -26.28 -19.27 7.40
CA GLU A 438 -25.69 -19.12 8.72
C GLU A 438 -26.55 -18.10 9.48
N LYS A 439 -27.25 -18.57 10.52
CA LYS A 439 -28.05 -17.69 11.38
C LYS A 439 -27.11 -16.62 11.93
N ALA A 440 -27.44 -15.36 11.66
CA ALA A 440 -26.68 -14.20 12.12
C ALA A 440 -26.33 -14.38 13.61
N LYS A 441 -25.04 -14.54 13.90
CA LYS A 441 -24.54 -14.51 15.28
C LYS A 441 -24.94 -13.18 15.92
N PRO A 442 -25.26 -13.16 17.22
CA PRO A 442 -25.65 -11.94 17.90
C PRO A 442 -24.55 -10.88 17.77
N GLU A 443 -24.94 -9.62 17.53
CA GLU A 443 -24.04 -8.46 17.35
C GLU A 443 -23.06 -8.24 18.52
N THR A 444 -23.30 -8.88 19.67
CA THR A 444 -22.47 -8.85 20.87
C THR A 444 -21.02 -9.30 20.65
N ASP A 445 -20.74 -10.10 19.61
CA ASP A 445 -19.37 -10.59 19.33
C ASP A 445 -18.42 -9.51 18.77
N LEU A 446 -18.95 -8.35 18.35
CA LEU A 446 -18.16 -7.27 17.72
C LEU A 446 -17.29 -6.49 18.72
N TYR A 447 -17.66 -6.47 20.01
CA TYR A 447 -16.95 -5.73 21.06
C TYR A 447 -15.94 -6.60 21.83
N THR A 448 -15.15 -7.38 21.10
CA THR A 448 -14.05 -8.17 21.67
C THR A 448 -12.71 -7.51 21.35
N ALA A 449 -11.73 -7.63 22.26
CA ALA A 449 -10.38 -7.13 22.05
C ALA A 449 -9.81 -7.69 20.73
N GLY A 450 -9.08 -6.86 19.97
CA GLY A 450 -8.49 -7.26 18.68
C GLY A 450 -9.44 -7.18 17.48
N ARG A 451 -10.76 -7.08 17.67
CA ARG A 451 -11.75 -7.05 16.57
C ARG A 451 -12.07 -5.65 16.01
N PHE A 452 -11.26 -4.62 16.30
CA PHE A 452 -11.51 -3.24 15.85
C PHE A 452 -11.79 -3.13 14.34
N TRP A 453 -10.96 -3.73 13.48
CA TRP A 453 -11.14 -3.62 12.03
C TRP A 453 -12.39 -4.37 11.52
N ASN A 454 -12.81 -5.44 12.19
CA ASN A 454 -14.08 -6.11 11.89
C ASN A 454 -15.28 -5.22 12.25
N PHE A 455 -15.18 -4.50 13.37
CA PHE A 455 -16.17 -3.49 13.75
C PHE A 455 -16.24 -2.35 12.72
N VAL A 456 -15.09 -1.91 12.18
CA VAL A 456 -15.04 -0.92 11.09
C VAL A 456 -15.75 -1.45 9.84
N ASP A 457 -15.52 -2.69 9.43
CA ASP A 457 -16.17 -3.30 8.26
C ASP A 457 -17.69 -3.40 8.41
N SER A 458 -18.14 -3.80 9.62
CA SER A 458 -19.57 -3.80 9.97
C SER A 458 -20.16 -2.38 9.88
N SER A 459 -19.49 -1.39 10.47
CA SER A 459 -19.92 0.01 10.45
C SER A 459 -19.98 0.58 9.02
N LEU A 460 -19.02 0.22 8.16
CA LEU A 460 -19.01 0.62 6.75
C LEU A 460 -20.17 0.00 5.97
N THR A 461 -20.46 -1.26 6.24
CA THR A 461 -21.59 -1.97 5.64
C THR A 461 -22.90 -1.31 6.07
N GLY A 462 -23.05 -0.96 7.35
CA GLY A 462 -24.18 -0.19 7.87
C GLY A 462 -24.34 1.16 7.17
N ALA A 463 -23.27 1.95 7.07
CA ALA A 463 -23.29 3.24 6.38
C ALA A 463 -23.68 3.12 4.90
N ARG A 464 -23.23 2.06 4.21
CA ARG A 464 -23.64 1.80 2.82
C ARG A 464 -25.10 1.38 2.72
N ASN A 465 -25.59 0.54 3.64
CA ASN A 465 -27.00 0.14 3.62
C ASN A 465 -27.91 1.34 3.87
N ALA A 466 -27.57 2.22 4.81
CA ALA A 466 -28.27 3.49 5.02
C ALA A 466 -28.27 4.37 3.76
N ALA A 467 -27.12 4.50 3.08
CA ALA A 467 -27.04 5.23 1.81
C ALA A 467 -27.89 4.60 0.70
N LYS A 468 -27.99 3.25 0.64
CA LYS A 468 -28.87 2.56 -0.31
C LYS A 468 -30.34 2.85 -0.01
N GLU A 469 -30.74 2.79 1.25
CA GLU A 469 -32.11 3.09 1.68
C GLU A 469 -32.49 4.54 1.35
N GLN A 470 -31.61 5.50 1.63
CA GLN A 470 -31.80 6.90 1.25
C GLN A 470 -31.90 7.08 -0.27
N ALA A 471 -31.02 6.42 -1.04
CA ALA A 471 -31.06 6.51 -2.49
C ALA A 471 -32.32 5.88 -3.11
N MET A 472 -32.86 4.82 -2.50
CA MET A 472 -34.14 4.21 -2.91
C MET A 472 -35.32 5.16 -2.65
N ALA A 473 -35.30 5.94 -1.58
CA ALA A 473 -36.31 6.95 -1.29
C ALA A 473 -36.32 8.08 -2.34
N ASP A 474 -35.14 8.51 -2.80
CA ASP A 474 -34.97 9.68 -3.68
C ASP A 474 -35.16 9.40 -5.20
N LYS A 475 -35.40 8.14 -5.60
CA LYS A 475 -35.65 7.72 -7.01
C LYS A 475 -34.59 8.20 -8.05
N GLY A 476 -33.32 8.37 -7.65
CA GLY A 476 -32.24 8.83 -8.53
C GLY A 476 -30.95 7.99 -8.43
N PRO A 477 -29.92 8.25 -9.27
CA PRO A 477 -28.59 7.64 -9.18
C PRO A 477 -27.79 8.19 -7.96
N ALA A 478 -28.42 8.11 -6.79
CA ALA A 478 -28.09 8.89 -5.61
C ALA A 478 -27.21 8.15 -4.60
N PHE A 479 -26.89 6.87 -4.81
CA PHE A 479 -26.15 6.07 -3.82
C PHE A 479 -24.80 6.70 -3.44
N GLU A 480 -23.95 7.02 -4.42
CA GLU A 480 -22.63 7.62 -4.14
C GLU A 480 -22.74 8.98 -3.45
N LYS A 481 -23.77 9.76 -3.82
CA LYS A 481 -24.04 11.05 -3.19
C LYS A 481 -24.50 10.86 -1.74
N ALA A 482 -25.48 10.00 -1.49
CA ALA A 482 -25.99 9.70 -0.15
C ALA A 482 -24.88 9.13 0.75
N TYR A 483 -24.06 8.22 0.22
CA TYR A 483 -22.92 7.69 0.96
C TYR A 483 -21.89 8.77 1.26
N SER A 484 -21.60 9.65 0.30
CA SER A 484 -20.72 10.80 0.51
C SER A 484 -21.28 11.75 1.57
N ASP A 485 -22.59 12.02 1.57
CA ASP A 485 -23.27 12.88 2.53
C ASP A 485 -23.17 12.30 3.95
N ILE A 486 -23.36 10.99 4.13
CA ILE A 486 -23.14 10.30 5.41
C ILE A 486 -21.69 10.48 5.89
N LEU A 487 -20.69 10.30 5.02
CA LEU A 487 -19.30 10.49 5.41
C LEU A 487 -18.95 11.95 5.74
N VAL A 488 -19.60 12.92 5.07
CA VAL A 488 -19.46 14.35 5.39
C VAL A 488 -20.04 14.66 6.76
N GLN A 489 -21.15 14.03 7.17
CA GLN A 489 -21.70 14.19 8.52
C GLN A 489 -20.70 13.75 9.59
N PHE A 490 -20.03 12.60 9.41
CA PHE A 490 -18.95 12.18 10.31
C PHE A 490 -17.81 13.20 10.38
N LEU A 491 -17.44 13.82 9.25
CA LEU A 491 -16.43 14.88 9.24
C LEU A 491 -16.89 16.13 10.00
N GLN A 492 -18.12 16.59 9.77
CA GLN A 492 -18.67 17.77 10.46
C GLN A 492 -18.72 17.55 11.96
N GLN A 493 -19.17 16.37 12.39
CA GLN A 493 -19.15 15.96 13.78
C GLN A 493 -17.72 15.93 14.35
N ASP A 494 -16.77 15.32 13.64
CA ASP A 494 -15.37 15.27 14.07
C ASP A 494 -14.76 16.67 14.21
N LEU A 495 -15.04 17.58 13.28
CA LEU A 495 -14.58 18.97 13.34
C LEU A 495 -15.20 19.73 14.52
N SER A 496 -16.42 19.39 14.95
CA SER A 496 -17.02 19.99 16.14
C SER A 496 -16.38 19.48 17.45
N ASP A 497 -16.07 18.19 17.52
CA ASP A 497 -15.45 17.55 18.70
C ASP A 497 -13.94 17.85 18.80
N PHE A 498 -13.28 18.03 17.64
CA PHE A 498 -11.84 18.20 17.47
C PHE A 498 -11.51 19.37 16.50
N PRO A 499 -11.86 20.63 16.85
CA PRO A 499 -11.75 21.78 15.94
C PRO A 499 -10.32 22.09 15.51
N GLY A 500 -9.32 21.59 16.23
CA GLY A 500 -7.93 21.91 15.99
C GLY A 500 -7.58 23.36 16.33
N LYS A 501 -6.28 23.67 16.32
CA LYS A 501 -5.79 25.05 16.42
C LYS A 501 -5.55 25.68 15.04
N THR A 502 -5.39 24.83 14.02
CA THR A 502 -4.92 25.24 12.70
C THR A 502 -6.10 25.63 11.82
N LYS A 503 -6.11 26.87 11.32
CA LYS A 503 -7.02 27.24 10.23
C LYS A 503 -6.70 26.34 9.05
N VAL A 504 -7.71 25.61 8.56
CA VAL A 504 -7.56 24.74 7.39
C VAL A 504 -7.00 25.58 6.24
N PRO A 505 -5.78 25.31 5.76
CA PRO A 505 -5.24 26.03 4.62
C PRO A 505 -6.23 25.90 3.47
N ALA A 506 -6.48 26.98 2.72
CA ALA A 506 -7.27 26.89 1.50
C ALA A 506 -6.72 25.74 0.67
N LEU A 507 -7.58 24.79 0.31
CA LEU A 507 -7.21 23.59 -0.45
C LEU A 507 -6.52 24.05 -1.73
N LEU A 508 -5.19 24.07 -1.72
CA LEU A 508 -4.41 24.40 -2.90
C LEU A 508 -4.66 23.29 -3.91
N SER A 509 -4.68 23.64 -5.20
CA SER A 509 -4.71 22.67 -6.29
C SER A 509 -3.48 21.78 -6.17
N THR A 510 -3.63 20.61 -5.54
CA THR A 510 -2.55 19.69 -5.28
C THR A 510 -2.30 18.85 -6.53
N ASN A 511 -1.05 18.84 -6.98
CA ASN A 511 -0.62 18.01 -8.09
C ASN A 511 -0.52 16.57 -7.61
N ARG A 512 -1.63 15.82 -7.71
CA ARG A 512 -1.65 14.41 -7.32
C ARG A 512 -0.77 13.62 -8.28
N PRO A 513 0.21 12.86 -7.77
CA PRO A 513 1.04 12.05 -8.64
C PRO A 513 0.19 10.95 -9.30
N GLN A 514 0.50 10.61 -10.56
CA GLN A 514 -0.34 9.73 -11.38
C GLN A 514 -0.67 8.39 -10.71
N TRP A 515 0.31 7.79 -10.02
CA TRP A 515 0.11 6.53 -9.29
C TRP A 515 -0.97 6.63 -8.21
N GLN A 516 -1.13 7.80 -7.57
CA GLN A 516 -2.14 8.03 -6.53
C GLN A 516 -3.52 8.15 -7.18
N VAL A 517 -3.59 8.83 -8.32
CA VAL A 517 -4.82 8.95 -9.12
C VAL A 517 -5.30 7.56 -9.56
N THR A 518 -4.40 6.69 -10.02
CA THR A 518 -4.72 5.30 -10.36
C THR A 518 -5.27 4.53 -9.16
N ILE A 519 -4.62 4.60 -7.99
CA ILE A 519 -5.13 3.95 -6.78
C ILE A 519 -6.52 4.48 -6.41
N GLN A 520 -6.72 5.80 -6.42
CA GLN A 520 -8.01 6.38 -6.03
C GLN A 520 -9.12 6.01 -6.99
N ASN A 521 -8.88 6.05 -8.30
CA ASN A 521 -9.94 5.86 -9.29
C ASN A 521 -10.23 4.38 -9.59
N GLU A 522 -9.21 3.51 -9.52
CA GLU A 522 -9.30 2.14 -10.03
C GLU A 522 -9.31 1.08 -8.93
N LEU A 523 -8.95 1.42 -7.69
CA LEU A 523 -9.13 0.55 -6.53
C LEU A 523 -10.61 0.57 -6.10
N LEU A 524 -11.45 -0.03 -6.94
CA LEU A 524 -12.86 -0.26 -6.67
C LEU A 524 -13.04 -1.72 -6.29
N TRP A 525 -13.48 -1.98 -5.05
CA TRP A 525 -13.86 -3.33 -4.68
C TRP A 525 -15.22 -3.63 -5.28
N LYS A 526 -15.20 -4.52 -6.27
CA LYS A 526 -16.42 -5.16 -6.76
C LYS A 526 -16.91 -6.02 -5.60
N THR A 527 -17.79 -5.48 -4.77
CA THR A 527 -18.58 -6.30 -3.85
C THR A 527 -19.28 -7.33 -4.72
N ALA A 528 -19.04 -8.62 -4.48
CA ALA A 528 -19.79 -9.68 -5.12
C ALA A 528 -21.27 -9.36 -4.89
N ALA A 529 -21.98 -9.08 -5.99
CA ALA A 529 -23.37 -8.62 -5.97
C ALA A 529 -24.31 -9.72 -5.49
#